data_AF-A0A8C4X1I3-F1
#
_entry.id   AF-A0A8C4X1I3-F1
#
_cell.length_a   1.000
_cell.length_b   1.000
_cell.length_c   1.000
_cell.angle_alpha   90.00
_cell.angle_beta   90.00
_cell.angle_gamma   90.00
#
_symmetry.space_group_name_H-M   'P 1'
#
loop_
_entity.id
_entity.type
_entity.pdbx_description
1 polymer ?
#
loop_
_entity_poly.entity_id
_entity_poly.type
_entity_poly.pdbx_seq_one_letter_code
_entity_poly.pdbx_strand_id
1 'polypeptide(L)'
;MLQEITLYPDKHGCVHDLLEECKKTVTLSENGSGKLRLLEIVSYKIIGIRQEDELLECLNSATSRTYRIEEVPLDQVEMDKDQEMLVPVAHFHKEVFGTFGIPFLLRMCQDEPFREVARRIQMMFNVPDKEFEKFKFTIVMMGRPQYIKEDEYIVDLKDFEPQPGGMVQTRPWLGLDHFNKAPKRSRYPYLEKAIKIHN
;
A
#
# COMPACT_ATOMS: atom_id res chain seq x y z
N MET A 1 2.43 -1.69 -14.97
CA MET A 1 2.41 -3.15 -14.74
C MET A 1 3.46 -3.47 -13.69
N LEU A 2 3.18 -4.33 -12.71
CA LEU A 2 4.24 -4.78 -11.78
C LEU A 2 5.16 -5.76 -12.50
N GLN A 3 6.46 -5.63 -12.27
CA GLN A 3 7.49 -6.47 -12.86
C GLN A 3 8.43 -6.96 -11.76
N GLU A 4 8.84 -8.23 -11.85
CA GLU A 4 9.93 -8.77 -11.03
C GLU A 4 11.27 -8.35 -11.63
N ILE A 5 12.18 -7.88 -10.78
CA ILE A 5 13.51 -7.43 -11.18
C ILE A 5 14.55 -7.94 -10.18
N THR A 6 15.70 -8.34 -10.69
CA THR A 6 16.86 -8.72 -9.88
C THR A 6 17.97 -7.69 -10.14
N LEU A 7 18.43 -7.04 -9.08
CA LEU A 7 19.47 -6.02 -9.10
C LEU A 7 20.70 -6.51 -8.32
N TYR A 8 21.88 -6.02 -8.67
CA TYR A 8 23.15 -6.45 -8.08
C TYR A 8 23.98 -5.24 -7.57
N PRO A 9 23.50 -4.50 -6.55
CA PRO A 9 24.28 -3.43 -5.94
C PRO A 9 25.45 -3.97 -5.10
N ASP A 10 26.37 -3.08 -4.67
CA ASP A 10 27.34 -3.44 -3.63
C ASP A 10 26.60 -3.83 -2.34
N LYS A 11 26.93 -4.98 -1.77
CA LYS A 11 26.31 -5.48 -0.54
C LYS A 11 26.53 -4.56 0.67
N HIS A 12 27.57 -3.73 0.66
CA HIS A 12 27.82 -2.73 1.72
C HIS A 12 27.34 -1.32 1.34
N GLY A 13 26.64 -1.20 0.20
CA GLY A 13 26.02 0.05 -0.22
C GLY A 13 24.77 0.39 0.59
N CYS A 14 24.08 1.42 0.14
CA CYS A 14 22.85 1.94 0.73
C CYS A 14 21.67 1.81 -0.24
N VAL A 15 20.47 2.16 0.23
CA VAL A 15 19.25 2.17 -0.57
C VAL A 15 19.40 3.07 -1.81
N HIS A 16 20.11 4.20 -1.70
CA HIS A 16 20.41 5.07 -2.85
C HIS A 16 21.08 4.29 -4.00
N ASP A 17 22.11 3.50 -3.70
CA ASP A 17 22.84 2.72 -4.70
C ASP A 17 21.91 1.71 -5.40
N LEU A 18 21.03 1.07 -4.64
CA LEU A 18 20.00 0.16 -5.17
C LEU A 18 19.01 0.89 -6.10
N LEU A 19 18.58 2.10 -5.75
CA LEU A 19 17.68 2.90 -6.57
C LEU A 19 18.35 3.34 -7.88
N GLU A 20 19.61 3.76 -7.84
CA GLU A 20 20.38 4.13 -9.03
C GLU A 20 20.63 2.93 -9.95
N GLU A 21 20.90 1.74 -9.41
CA GLU A 21 20.98 0.50 -10.19
C GLU A 21 19.64 0.16 -10.87
N CYS A 22 18.53 0.35 -10.15
CA CYS A 22 17.19 0.17 -10.73
C CYS A 22 16.96 1.12 -11.90
N LYS A 23 17.29 2.40 -11.71
CA LYS A 23 17.10 3.48 -12.69
C LYS A 23 17.85 3.23 -14.01
N LYS A 24 18.99 2.54 -13.98
CA LYS A 24 19.74 2.12 -15.17
C LYS A 24 19.08 0.97 -15.93
N THR A 25 18.28 0.16 -15.24
CA THR A 25 17.71 -1.09 -15.76
C THR A 25 16.29 -0.90 -16.30
N VAL A 26 15.57 0.13 -15.83
CA VAL A 26 14.18 0.41 -16.22
C VAL A 26 14.05 1.69 -17.02
N THR A 27 13.05 1.76 -17.89
CA THR A 27 12.66 3.01 -18.57
C THR A 27 11.62 3.73 -17.71
N LEU A 28 11.95 4.94 -17.26
CA LEU A 28 11.02 5.79 -16.51
C LEU A 28 10.03 6.50 -17.44
N SER A 29 8.96 7.03 -16.87
CA SER A 29 7.98 7.81 -17.61
C SER A 29 8.61 9.10 -18.13
N GLU A 30 8.40 9.46 -19.41
CA GLU A 30 9.02 10.66 -20.02
C GLU A 30 8.67 11.95 -19.28
N ASN A 31 7.43 12.05 -18.79
CA ASN A 31 6.93 13.16 -17.97
C ASN A 31 6.78 12.76 -16.49
N GLY A 32 7.53 11.76 -16.05
CA GLY A 32 7.57 11.31 -14.67
C GLY A 32 8.43 12.21 -13.78
N SER A 33 8.48 11.90 -12.48
CA SER A 33 9.33 12.65 -11.56
C SER A 33 10.82 12.35 -11.73
N GLY A 34 11.16 11.20 -12.32
CA GLY A 34 12.54 10.72 -12.39
C GLY A 34 13.13 10.30 -11.03
N LYS A 35 12.34 10.35 -9.96
CA LYS A 35 12.74 10.01 -8.58
C LYS A 35 12.13 8.67 -8.20
N LEU A 36 12.96 7.77 -7.69
CA LEU A 36 12.53 6.45 -7.23
C LEU A 36 12.44 6.41 -5.70
N ARG A 37 11.63 5.50 -5.16
CA ARG A 37 11.61 5.18 -3.72
C ARG A 37 11.55 3.67 -3.50
N LEU A 38 12.04 3.23 -2.34
CA LEU A 38 11.97 1.84 -1.90
C LEU A 38 10.88 1.66 -0.83
N LEU A 39 9.87 0.87 -1.15
CA LEU A 39 8.79 0.51 -0.24
C LEU A 39 9.03 -0.87 0.37
N GLU A 40 8.75 -0.97 1.66
CA GLU A 40 8.72 -2.24 2.39
C GLU A 40 7.26 -2.70 2.54
N ILE A 41 6.96 -3.91 2.09
CA ILE A 41 5.61 -4.47 2.02
C ILE A 41 5.55 -5.78 2.80
N VAL A 42 4.54 -5.93 3.67
CA VAL A 42 4.22 -7.16 4.39
C VAL A 42 2.73 -7.44 4.28
N SER A 43 2.36 -8.67 3.92
CA SER A 43 0.96 -9.09 3.77
C SER A 43 0.13 -8.07 2.97
N TYR A 44 0.61 -7.70 1.78
CA TYR A 44 -0.07 -6.74 0.88
C TYR A 44 -0.32 -5.35 1.49
N LYS A 45 0.46 -4.93 2.49
CA LYS A 45 0.41 -3.57 3.07
C LYS A 45 1.79 -2.94 3.03
N ILE A 46 1.85 -1.65 2.69
CA ILE A 46 3.07 -0.86 2.83
C ILE A 46 3.25 -0.55 4.31
N ILE A 47 4.38 -0.95 4.87
CA ILE A 47 4.71 -0.75 6.29
C ILE A 47 5.77 0.33 6.50
N GLY A 48 6.41 0.78 5.42
CA GLY A 48 7.39 1.85 5.47
C GLY A 48 7.97 2.20 4.11
N ILE A 49 8.50 3.42 4.04
CA ILE A 49 9.37 3.91 2.97
C ILE A 49 10.79 3.88 3.55
N ARG A 50 11.71 3.16 2.91
CA ARG A 50 13.11 3.09 3.35
C ARG A 50 13.81 4.39 2.97
N GLN A 51 14.69 4.87 3.83
CA GLN A 51 15.47 6.09 3.54
C GLN A 51 16.63 5.76 2.62
N GLU A 52 17.04 6.71 1.77
CA GLU A 52 18.10 6.49 0.78
C GLU A 52 19.47 6.22 1.42
N ASP A 53 19.72 6.75 2.63
CA ASP A 53 20.94 6.56 3.40
C ASP A 53 20.96 5.27 4.24
N GLU A 54 19.86 4.51 4.28
CA GLU A 54 19.78 3.23 4.98
C GLU A 54 20.70 2.20 4.31
N LEU A 55 21.58 1.56 5.08
CA LEU A 55 22.47 0.52 4.57
C LEU A 55 21.68 -0.71 4.12
N LEU A 56 22.09 -1.33 3.01
CA LEU A 56 21.40 -2.52 2.48
C LEU A 56 21.45 -3.70 3.46
N GLU A 57 22.51 -3.82 4.25
CA GLU A 57 22.63 -4.85 5.30
C GLU A 57 21.63 -4.67 6.46
N CYS A 58 21.07 -3.48 6.63
CA CYS A 58 20.03 -3.20 7.63
C CYS A 58 18.63 -3.55 7.14
N LEU A 59 18.44 -3.78 5.84
CA LEU A 59 17.17 -4.21 5.29
C LEU A 59 16.84 -5.62 5.77
N ASN A 60 15.61 -5.80 6.24
CA ASN A 60 15.17 -7.07 6.77
C ASN A 60 14.97 -8.10 5.64
N SER A 61 15.67 -9.23 5.73
CA SER A 61 15.70 -10.31 4.74
C SER A 61 14.65 -11.41 4.96
N ALA A 62 13.72 -11.22 5.90
CA ALA A 62 12.66 -12.19 6.16
C ALA A 62 11.79 -12.41 4.91
N THR A 63 11.48 -13.67 4.60
CA THR A 63 10.70 -14.09 3.43
C THR A 63 9.26 -13.55 3.41
N SER A 64 8.76 -13.07 4.55
CA SER A 64 7.46 -12.41 4.68
C SER A 64 7.46 -10.96 4.17
N ARG A 65 8.63 -10.42 3.83
CA ARG A 65 8.80 -9.06 3.33
C ARG A 65 9.02 -9.07 1.82
N THR A 66 8.42 -8.10 1.16
CA THR A 66 8.65 -7.81 -0.24
C THR A 66 9.06 -6.35 -0.34
N TYR A 67 10.11 -6.08 -1.11
CA TYR A 67 10.52 -4.72 -1.43
C TYR A 67 10.00 -4.35 -2.81
N ARG A 68 9.51 -3.12 -2.95
CA ARG A 68 9.06 -2.58 -4.23
C ARG A 68 9.74 -1.25 -4.49
N ILE A 69 10.39 -1.15 -5.64
CA ILE A 69 10.87 0.14 -6.17
C ILE A 69 9.77 0.70 -7.07
N GLU A 70 9.46 1.97 -6.91
CA GLU A 70 8.53 2.68 -7.78
C GLU A 70 8.98 4.12 -8.03
N GLU A 71 8.57 4.67 -9.17
CA GLU A 71 8.69 6.09 -9.45
C GLU A 71 7.71 6.87 -8.57
N VAL A 72 8.21 7.89 -7.88
CA VAL A 72 7.38 8.75 -7.02
C VAL A 72 6.45 9.57 -7.91
N PRO A 73 5.11 9.50 -7.72
CA PRO A 73 4.18 10.32 -8.47
C PRO A 73 4.47 11.81 -8.30
N LEU A 74 4.24 12.62 -9.34
CA LEU A 74 4.56 14.06 -9.34
C LEU A 74 3.94 14.81 -8.15
N ASP A 75 2.70 14.48 -7.80
CA ASP A 75 1.99 15.09 -6.67
C ASP A 75 2.55 14.66 -5.30
N GLN A 76 3.53 13.75 -5.25
CA GLN A 76 4.15 13.23 -4.02
C GLN A 76 5.62 13.63 -3.89
N VAL A 77 6.17 14.42 -4.83
CA VAL A 77 7.59 14.81 -4.83
C VAL A 77 7.84 15.96 -3.86
N GLU A 78 7.05 17.02 -3.98
CA GLU A 78 7.09 18.20 -3.11
C GLU A 78 5.72 18.32 -2.46
N MET A 79 5.67 18.02 -1.17
CA MET A 79 4.44 18.03 -0.39
C MET A 79 4.53 19.07 0.71
N ASP A 80 3.42 19.74 0.97
CA ASP A 80 3.25 20.58 2.15
C ASP A 80 3.09 19.69 3.37
N LYS A 81 4.13 19.58 4.20
CA LYS A 81 4.15 18.68 5.36
C LYS A 81 3.14 19.08 6.45
N ASP A 82 2.65 20.32 6.44
CA ASP A 82 1.70 20.82 7.42
C ASP A 82 0.25 20.61 6.97
N GLN A 83 0.01 20.39 5.67
CA GLN A 83 -1.33 20.26 5.08
C GLN A 83 -1.54 18.96 4.30
N GLU A 84 -0.49 18.17 4.09
CA GLU A 84 -0.54 16.96 3.26
C GLU A 84 0.20 15.80 3.90
N MET A 85 -0.32 14.59 3.67
CA MET A 85 0.26 13.35 4.18
C MET A 85 0.22 12.25 3.13
N LEU A 86 1.26 11.40 3.11
CA LEU A 86 1.21 10.12 2.42
C LEU A 86 0.59 9.06 3.32
N VAL A 87 -0.57 8.56 2.92
CA VAL A 87 -1.30 7.51 3.63
C VAL A 87 -1.14 6.18 2.90
N PRO A 88 -0.70 5.09 3.58
CA PRO A 88 -0.71 3.76 3.01
C PRO A 88 -2.15 3.31 2.73
N VAL A 89 -2.36 2.74 1.55
CA VAL A 89 -3.64 2.19 1.13
C VAL A 89 -3.49 0.71 0.82
N ALA A 90 -4.42 -0.12 1.28
CA ALA A 90 -4.45 -1.54 0.97
C ALA A 90 -5.88 -2.05 0.76
N HIS A 91 -6.01 -3.12 -0.02
CA HIS A 91 -7.29 -3.76 -0.27
C HIS A 91 -7.52 -4.90 0.71
N PHE A 92 -8.77 -5.09 1.13
CA PHE A 92 -9.20 -6.24 1.90
C PHE A 92 -10.64 -6.61 1.53
N HIS A 93 -11.14 -7.74 2.03
CA HIS A 93 -12.53 -8.13 1.85
C HIS A 93 -13.12 -8.67 3.14
N LYS A 94 -14.09 -7.97 3.73
CA LYS A 94 -14.75 -8.28 5.02
C LYS A 94 -13.84 -8.28 6.24
N GLU A 95 -12.72 -9.00 6.20
CA GLU A 95 -11.75 -9.14 7.28
C GLU A 95 -10.50 -8.32 6.99
N VAL A 96 -10.14 -7.39 7.90
CA VAL A 96 -9.01 -6.45 7.71
C VAL A 96 -7.64 -7.12 7.60
N PHE A 97 -7.52 -8.38 8.04
CA PHE A 97 -6.30 -9.17 7.92
C PHE A 97 -6.24 -9.94 6.60
N GLY A 98 -7.36 -10.07 5.89
CA GLY A 98 -7.48 -10.70 4.58
C GLY A 98 -7.13 -9.74 3.45
N THR A 99 -5.96 -9.11 3.53
CA THR A 99 -5.50 -8.13 2.54
C THR A 99 -5.06 -8.81 1.23
N PHE A 100 -5.19 -8.09 0.11
CA PHE A 100 -4.82 -8.58 -1.21
C PHE A 100 -4.45 -7.43 -2.16
N GLY A 101 -4.07 -7.78 -3.39
CA GLY A 101 -3.85 -6.82 -4.46
C GLY A 101 -2.53 -6.06 -4.31
N ILE A 102 -2.50 -4.83 -4.80
CA ILE A 102 -1.29 -4.01 -4.86
C ILE A 102 -1.49 -2.82 -3.93
N PRO A 103 -0.82 -2.74 -2.76
CA PRO A 103 -0.92 -1.55 -1.93
C PRO A 103 -0.22 -0.37 -2.61
N PHE A 104 -0.60 0.85 -2.24
CA PHE A 104 -0.03 2.08 -2.79
C PHE A 104 -0.06 3.20 -1.75
N LEU A 105 0.69 4.27 -2.00
CA LEU A 105 0.64 5.48 -1.18
C LEU A 105 -0.25 6.51 -1.87
N LEU A 106 -1.11 7.13 -1.08
CA LEU A 106 -2.04 8.15 -1.53
C LEU A 106 -1.73 9.45 -0.80
N ARG A 107 -1.59 10.54 -1.55
CA ARG A 107 -1.57 11.87 -0.95
C ARG A 107 -2.98 12.22 -0.48
N MET A 108 -3.06 12.67 0.76
CA MET A 108 -4.27 13.22 1.38
C MET A 108 -3.98 14.64 1.85
N CYS A 109 -4.95 15.53 1.72
CA CYS A 109 -4.84 16.91 2.21
C CYS A 109 -5.76 17.12 3.41
N GLN A 110 -5.33 17.95 4.36
CA GLN A 110 -6.19 18.43 5.42
C GLN A 110 -7.43 19.13 4.83
N ASP A 111 -8.59 18.90 5.45
CA ASP A 111 -9.87 19.48 5.07
C ASP A 111 -10.38 19.10 3.65
N GLU A 112 -9.79 18.08 3.04
CA GLU A 112 -10.23 17.56 1.74
C GLU A 112 -11.56 16.78 1.89
N PRO A 113 -12.60 17.08 1.10
CA PRO A 113 -13.79 16.25 1.05
C PRO A 113 -13.46 14.84 0.57
N PHE A 114 -13.87 13.82 1.31
CA PHE A 114 -13.45 12.45 1.01
C PHE A 114 -13.93 11.94 -0.35
N ARG A 115 -15.05 12.49 -0.88
CA ARG A 115 -15.48 12.23 -2.26
C ARG A 115 -14.40 12.52 -3.32
N GLU A 116 -13.55 13.53 -3.10
CA GLU A 116 -12.45 13.84 -4.02
C GLU A 116 -11.32 12.82 -3.91
N VAL A 117 -11.03 12.36 -2.69
CA VAL A 117 -10.10 11.25 -2.44
C VAL A 117 -10.59 9.98 -3.14
N ALA A 118 -11.87 9.63 -2.97
CA ALA A 118 -12.50 8.48 -3.61
C ALA A 118 -12.42 8.60 -5.14
N ARG A 119 -12.73 9.78 -5.72
CA ARG A 119 -12.59 10.04 -7.16
C ARG A 119 -11.16 9.84 -7.66
N ARG A 120 -10.14 10.30 -6.92
CA ARG A 120 -8.73 10.04 -7.28
C ARG A 120 -8.41 8.55 -7.29
N ILE A 121 -8.89 7.79 -6.30
CA ILE A 121 -8.70 6.33 -6.24
C ILE A 121 -9.40 5.64 -7.42
N GLN A 122 -10.63 6.05 -7.75
CA GLN A 122 -11.35 5.51 -8.89
C GLN A 122 -10.60 5.71 -10.21
N MET A 123 -10.13 6.95 -10.44
CA MET A 123 -9.35 7.30 -11.62
C MET A 123 -8.04 6.51 -11.70
N MET A 124 -7.35 6.36 -10.56
CA MET A 124 -6.11 5.59 -10.48
C MET A 124 -6.29 4.13 -10.90
N PHE A 125 -7.43 3.52 -10.56
CA PHE A 125 -7.71 2.12 -10.94
C PHE A 125 -8.47 1.96 -12.26
N ASN A 126 -8.96 3.05 -12.84
CA ASN A 126 -9.81 3.02 -14.02
C ASN A 126 -11.00 2.04 -13.85
N VAL A 127 -11.66 2.10 -12.70
CA VAL A 127 -12.78 1.22 -12.34
C VAL A 127 -14.11 1.88 -12.71
N PRO A 128 -15.02 1.19 -13.43
CA PRO A 128 -16.34 1.73 -13.77
C PRO A 128 -17.18 2.08 -12.55
N ASP A 129 -18.00 3.13 -12.64
CA ASP A 129 -18.83 3.64 -11.51
C ASP A 129 -19.60 2.53 -10.80
N LYS A 130 -20.31 1.68 -11.55
CA LYS A 130 -21.12 0.56 -10.99
C LYS A 130 -20.31 -0.46 -10.18
N GLU A 131 -19.02 -0.57 -10.45
CA GLU A 131 -18.14 -1.44 -9.68
C GLU A 131 -17.53 -0.70 -8.50
N PHE A 132 -17.22 0.58 -8.68
CA PHE A 132 -16.67 1.44 -7.65
C PHE A 132 -17.68 1.72 -6.52
N GLU A 133 -18.98 1.81 -6.83
CA GLU A 133 -20.08 1.89 -5.84
C GLU A 133 -20.08 0.74 -4.81
N LYS A 134 -19.40 -0.37 -5.10
CA LYS A 134 -19.29 -1.51 -4.18
C LYS A 134 -18.12 -1.40 -3.21
N PHE A 135 -17.22 -0.43 -3.43
CA PHE A 135 -16.11 -0.18 -2.54
C PHE A 135 -16.64 0.44 -1.27
N LYS A 136 -16.02 0.08 -0.15
CA LYS A 136 -16.19 0.79 1.11
C LYS A 136 -14.83 1.21 1.62
N PHE A 137 -14.76 2.42 2.13
CA PHE A 137 -13.53 3.00 2.63
C PHE A 137 -13.47 2.89 4.14
N THR A 138 -12.30 2.50 4.66
CA THR A 138 -12.10 2.35 6.10
C THR A 138 -10.80 3.01 6.54
N ILE A 139 -10.82 3.69 7.67
CA ILE A 139 -9.60 3.99 8.41
C ILE A 139 -9.32 2.78 9.29
N VAL A 140 -8.16 2.15 9.13
CA VAL A 140 -7.80 0.96 9.91
C VAL A 140 -6.62 1.28 10.80
N MET A 141 -6.85 1.25 12.11
CA MET A 141 -5.81 1.43 13.12
C MET A 141 -5.77 0.20 14.03
N MET A 142 -4.60 -0.41 14.19
CA MET A 142 -4.41 -1.57 15.07
C MET A 142 -5.40 -2.72 14.80
N GLY A 143 -5.74 -2.95 13.53
CA GLY A 143 -6.69 -3.98 13.11
C GLY A 143 -8.16 -3.65 13.41
N ARG A 144 -8.48 -2.43 13.83
CA ARG A 144 -9.86 -1.96 14.04
C ARG A 144 -10.28 -1.09 12.85
N PRO A 145 -11.25 -1.54 12.04
CA PRO A 145 -11.77 -0.73 10.93
C PRO A 145 -12.82 0.27 11.43
N GLN A 146 -12.71 1.52 10.97
CA GLN A 146 -13.72 2.54 11.08
C GLN A 146 -14.16 2.92 9.66
N TYR A 147 -15.42 2.65 9.32
CA TYR A 147 -15.95 2.95 8.00
C TYR A 147 -16.16 4.45 7.81
N ILE A 148 -15.69 4.95 6.67
CA ILE A 148 -15.86 6.33 6.25
C ILE A 148 -17.21 6.45 5.52
N LYS A 149 -17.96 7.50 5.84
CA LYS A 149 -19.13 7.91 5.05
C LYS A 149 -18.67 8.95 4.03
N GLU A 150 -18.63 8.57 2.76
CA GLU A 150 -18.01 9.36 1.70
C GLU A 150 -18.59 10.77 1.54
N ASP A 151 -19.90 10.92 1.73
CA ASP A 151 -20.61 12.20 1.59
C ASP A 151 -20.48 13.14 2.80
N GLU A 152 -20.08 12.60 3.96
CA GLU A 152 -20.03 13.34 5.23
C GLU A 152 -18.58 13.61 5.70
N TYR A 153 -17.64 12.73 5.36
CA TYR A 153 -16.29 12.80 5.88
C TYR A 153 -15.45 13.86 5.16
N ILE A 154 -14.81 14.69 5.97
CA ILE A 154 -13.77 15.63 5.58
C ILE A 154 -12.48 15.09 6.20
N VAL A 155 -11.41 15.02 5.40
CA VAL A 155 -10.13 14.45 5.83
C VAL A 155 -9.56 15.28 7.00
N ASP A 156 -9.38 14.61 8.14
CA ASP A 156 -8.52 15.09 9.23
C ASP A 156 -7.25 14.23 9.22
N LEU A 157 -6.10 14.85 8.96
CA LEU A 157 -4.83 14.12 8.88
C LEU A 157 -4.48 13.42 10.20
N LYS A 158 -5.00 13.90 11.33
CA LYS A 158 -4.81 13.27 12.65
C LYS A 158 -5.41 11.87 12.74
N ASP A 159 -6.44 11.57 11.94
CA ASP A 159 -7.01 10.22 11.87
C ASP A 159 -6.02 9.19 11.29
N PHE A 160 -5.00 9.68 10.56
CA PHE A 160 -3.97 8.88 9.91
C PHE A 160 -2.60 8.97 10.59
N GLU A 161 -2.49 9.75 11.66
CA GLU A 161 -1.29 9.78 12.49
C GLU A 161 -1.21 8.56 13.42
N PRO A 162 0.00 8.04 13.70
CA PRO A 162 0.15 7.05 14.75
C PRO A 162 -0.21 7.66 16.11
N GLN A 163 -0.78 6.86 17.02
CA GLN A 163 -0.97 7.32 18.39
C GLN A 163 0.36 7.78 19.02
N PRO A 164 0.35 8.76 19.93
CA PRO A 164 1.54 9.19 20.65
C PRO A 164 2.27 8.01 21.30
N GLY A 165 3.54 7.79 20.92
CA GLY A 165 4.35 6.65 21.40
C GLY A 165 4.14 5.34 20.63
N GLY A 166 3.34 5.32 19.56
CA GLY A 166 3.15 4.17 18.68
C GLY A 166 4.38 3.90 17.80
N MET A 167 4.62 2.62 17.48
CA MET A 167 5.66 2.25 16.52
C MET A 167 5.26 2.62 15.09
N VAL A 168 6.22 2.81 14.19
CA VAL A 168 5.94 3.10 12.77
C VAL A 168 5.02 2.05 12.12
N GLN A 169 5.11 0.79 12.58
CA GLN A 169 4.29 -0.35 12.15
C GLN A 169 2.81 -0.25 12.58
N THR A 170 2.45 0.70 13.45
CA THR A 170 1.08 0.90 13.96
C THR A 170 0.40 2.12 13.35
N ARG A 171 0.99 2.74 12.33
CA ARG A 171 0.36 3.85 11.60
C ARG A 171 -0.99 3.40 11.01
N PRO A 172 -2.05 4.20 11.16
CA PRO A 172 -3.30 3.93 10.46
C PRO A 172 -3.10 3.90 8.95
N TRP A 173 -3.96 3.17 8.27
CA TRP A 173 -3.97 3.04 6.81
C TRP A 173 -5.39 3.10 6.27
N LEU A 174 -5.53 3.50 5.02
CA LEU A 174 -6.81 3.51 4.33
C LEU A 174 -7.09 2.13 3.73
N GLY A 175 -8.14 1.48 4.19
CA GLY A 175 -8.62 0.21 3.68
C GLY A 175 -9.66 0.39 2.58
N LEU A 176 -9.52 -0.41 1.53
CA LEU A 176 -10.48 -0.55 0.44
C LEU A 176 -11.17 -1.92 0.56
N ASP A 177 -12.37 -1.95 1.12
CA ASP A 177 -13.17 -3.19 1.21
C ASP A 177 -13.89 -3.44 -0.11
N HIS A 178 -13.44 -4.44 -0.85
CA HIS A 178 -14.09 -4.87 -2.09
C HIS A 178 -13.75 -6.33 -2.42
N PHE A 179 -14.44 -6.92 -3.40
CA PHE A 179 -14.18 -8.29 -3.80
C PHE A 179 -12.85 -8.41 -4.54
N ASN A 180 -12.01 -9.35 -4.12
CA ASN A 180 -10.83 -9.73 -4.90
C ASN A 180 -11.25 -10.39 -6.22
N LYS A 181 -10.96 -9.71 -7.33
CA LYS A 181 -11.22 -10.19 -8.70
C LYS A 181 -10.08 -11.02 -9.28
N ALA A 182 -8.94 -11.12 -8.60
CA ALA A 182 -7.86 -11.99 -9.04
C ALA A 182 -8.35 -13.45 -9.10
N PRO A 183 -7.96 -14.22 -10.12
CA PRO A 183 -8.32 -15.62 -10.21
C PRO A 183 -7.87 -16.33 -8.94
N LYS A 184 -8.82 -16.91 -8.19
CA LYS A 184 -8.49 -17.69 -7.00
C LYS A 184 -7.61 -18.86 -7.43
N ARG A 185 -6.42 -19.02 -6.84
CA ARG A 185 -5.68 -20.29 -6.94
C ARG A 185 -6.62 -21.41 -6.50
N SER A 186 -6.76 -22.42 -7.34
CA SER A 186 -7.57 -23.60 -7.03
C SER A 186 -7.12 -24.18 -5.70
N ARG A 187 -7.98 -24.16 -4.68
CA ARG A 187 -7.77 -24.97 -3.48
C ARG A 187 -8.05 -26.40 -3.91
N TYR A 188 -7.04 -27.27 -3.85
CA TYR A 188 -7.26 -28.71 -4.02
C TYR A 188 -8.26 -29.17 -2.94
N PRO A 189 -9.48 -29.62 -3.29
CA PRO A 189 -10.52 -29.97 -2.31
C PRO A 189 -10.27 -31.29 -1.57
N TYR A 190 -9.11 -31.92 -1.77
CA TYR A 190 -8.99 -33.37 -1.64
C TYR A 190 -8.85 -33.91 -0.21
N LEU A 191 -8.86 -33.06 0.82
CA LEU A 191 -8.59 -33.49 2.20
C LEU A 191 -9.63 -33.10 3.26
N GLU A 192 -10.69 -32.36 2.91
CA GLU A 192 -11.81 -32.13 3.85
C GLU A 192 -12.88 -33.21 3.66
N LYS A 193 -12.74 -34.34 4.35
CA LYS A 193 -13.83 -35.30 4.55
C LYS A 193 -14.25 -35.31 6.01
N ALA A 194 -15.56 -35.34 6.25
CA ALA A 194 -16.11 -35.54 7.58
C ALA A 194 -15.58 -36.86 8.17
N ILE A 195 -15.01 -36.79 9.37
CA ILE A 195 -14.61 -37.97 10.15
C ILE A 195 -15.87 -38.59 10.74
N LYS A 196 -16.12 -39.87 10.44
CA LYS A 196 -17.19 -40.65 11.07
C LYS A 196 -16.54 -41.65 12.04
N ILE A 197 -17.00 -41.65 13.28
CA ILE A 197 -16.66 -42.68 14.28
C ILE A 197 -17.77 -43.73 14.20
N HIS A 198 -17.40 -44.97 13.92
CA HIS A 198 -18.29 -46.12 13.97
C HIS A 198 -18.06 -46.84 15.32
N ASN A 199 -19.15 -47.10 16.05
CA ASN A 199 -19.15 -47.94 17.25
C ASN A 199 -19.18 -49.42 16.87
#